data_AF-A0A957NX90-F1
#
_entry.id   AF-A0A957NX90-F1
#
_cell.length_a   1.000
_cell.length_b   1.000
_cell.length_c   1.000
_cell.angle_alpha   90.00
_cell.angle_beta   90.00
_cell.angle_gamma   90.00
#
_symmetry.space_group_name_H-M   'P 1'
#
loop_
_entity.id
_entity.type
_entity.pdbx_description
1 polymer ?
#
loop_
_entity_poly.entity_id
_entity_poly.type
_entity_poly.pdbx_seq_one_letter_code
_entity_poly.pdbx_strand_id
1 'polypeptide(L)' 'QSSWAQPVNWLVAASSAPSLTLSVEPTTFTLEPGASQTLTFTAAVAQAVDTWAFGEIDFTASISDVAPAH' A
#
# COMPACT_ATOMS: atom_id res chain seq x y z
N GLN A 1 -14.84 3.48 -29.03
CA GLN A 1 -14.28 2.22 -28.51
C GLN A 1 -14.29 2.34 -26.99
N SER A 2 -15.12 1.56 -26.30
CA SER A 2 -15.19 1.60 -24.84
C SER A 2 -14.01 0.78 -24.28
N SER A 3 -13.01 1.45 -23.71
CA SER A 3 -11.93 0.79 -22.98
C SER A 3 -12.49 0.26 -21.67
N TRP A 4 -12.84 -1.02 -21.62
CA TRP A 4 -13.10 -1.68 -20.35
C TRP A 4 -11.78 -1.67 -19.57
N ALA A 5 -11.73 -0.91 -18.48
CA ALA A 5 -10.57 -0.94 -17.58
C ALA A 5 -10.29 -2.40 -17.19
N GLN A 6 -9.02 -2.79 -17.13
CA GLN A 6 -8.62 -4.16 -16.81
C GLN A 6 -8.36 -4.28 -15.30
N PRO A 7 -8.47 -5.47 -14.71
CA PRO A 7 -8.05 -5.69 -13.33
C PRO A 7 -6.58 -5.32 -13.14
N VAL A 8 -6.25 -4.65 -12.05
CA VAL A 8 -4.86 -4.25 -11.71
C VAL A 8 -4.40 -5.03 -10.49
N ASN A 9 -3.27 -5.71 -10.59
CA ASN A 9 -2.62 -6.33 -9.44
C ASN A 9 -1.73 -5.30 -8.75
N TRP A 10 -1.84 -5.24 -7.43
CA TRP A 10 -1.08 -4.34 -6.58
C TRP A 10 -0.21 -5.14 -5.63
N LEU A 11 1.04 -4.70 -5.50
CA LEU A 11 1.97 -5.10 -4.45
C LEU A 11 2.15 -3.92 -3.50
N VAL A 12 2.00 -4.17 -2.20
CA VAL A 12 2.21 -3.19 -1.14
C VAL A 12 3.42 -3.59 -0.32
N ALA A 13 4.39 -2.70 -0.22
CA ALA A 13 5.58 -2.88 0.61
C ALA A 13 5.59 -1.85 1.73
N ALA A 14 6.02 -2.27 2.92
CA ALA A 14 6.22 -1.39 4.05
C ALA A 14 7.71 -1.28 4.35
N SER A 15 8.21 -0.06 4.50
CA SER A 15 9.55 0.23 5.00
C SER A 15 9.46 1.13 6.22
N SER A 16 10.34 0.95 7.20
CA SER A 16 10.31 1.75 8.44
C SER A 16 11.68 1.86 9.08
N ALA A 17 11.87 2.93 9.86
CA ALA A 17 13.03 3.06 10.70
C ALA A 17 13.10 1.92 11.74
N PRO A 18 14.30 1.50 12.20
CA PRO A 18 14.44 0.37 13.13
C PRO A 18 13.67 0.47 14.45
N SER A 19 13.30 1.69 14.87
CA SER A 19 12.51 1.97 16.08
C SER A 19 11.01 1.76 15.90
N LEU A 20 10.54 1.48 14.69
CA LEU A 20 9.15 1.29 14.31
C LEU A 20 9.01 -0.06 13.59
N THR A 21 8.05 -0.87 14.03
CA THR A 21 7.56 -1.99 13.24
C THR A 21 6.35 -1.51 12.44
N LEU A 22 6.43 -1.58 11.11
CA LEU A 22 5.32 -1.26 10.21
C LEU A 22 4.97 -2.50 9.39
N SER A 23 3.69 -2.87 9.36
CA SER A 23 3.18 -3.96 8.52
C SER A 23 1.85 -3.59 7.85
N VAL A 24 1.56 -4.26 6.74
CA VAL A 24 0.33 -4.11 5.95
C VAL A 24 -0.23 -5.48 5.60
N GLU A 25 -1.56 -5.63 5.64
CA GLU A 25 -2.25 -6.84 5.21
C GLU A 25 -3.57 -6.47 4.46
N PRO A 26 -3.84 -7.08 3.28
CA PRO A 26 -2.94 -7.91 2.48
C PRO A 26 -1.81 -7.13 1.81
N THR A 27 -0.67 -7.78 1.60
CA THR A 27 0.47 -7.23 0.84
C THR A 27 0.29 -7.32 -0.67
N THR A 28 -0.63 -8.16 -1.15
CA THR A 28 -0.98 -8.26 -2.56
C THR A 28 -2.49 -8.37 -2.75
N PHE A 29 -3.03 -7.72 -3.77
CA PHE A 29 -4.45 -7.79 -4.11
C PHE A 29 -4.69 -7.43 -5.57
N THR A 30 -5.87 -7.80 -6.08
CA THR A 30 -6.35 -7.44 -7.41
C THR A 30 -7.55 -6.50 -7.27
N LEU A 31 -7.51 -5.36 -7.94
CA LEU A 31 -8.64 -4.44 -8.05
C LEU A 31 -9.28 -4.54 -9.42
N GLU A 32 -10.55 -4.95 -9.43
CA GLU A 32 -11.44 -4.81 -10.57
C GLU A 32 -11.82 -3.33 -10.81
N PRO A 33 -12.20 -2.93 -12.02
CA PRO A 33 -12.68 -1.57 -12.30
C PRO A 33 -13.80 -1.12 -11.37
N GLY A 34 -13.60 0.01 -10.69
CA GLY A 34 -14.57 0.58 -9.76
C GLY A 34 -14.72 -0.17 -8.43
N ALA A 35 -13.96 -1.24 -8.22
CA ALA A 35 -13.92 -1.92 -6.93
C ALA A 35 -13.09 -1.14 -5.91
N SER A 36 -13.27 -1.48 -4.63
CA SER A 36 -12.48 -0.94 -3.53
C SER A 36 -11.91 -2.09 -2.71
N GLN A 37 -10.69 -1.92 -2.21
CA GLN A 37 -10.01 -2.86 -1.33
C GLN A 37 -9.68 -2.16 -0.02
N THR A 38 -10.02 -2.81 1.10
CA THR A 38 -9.60 -2.35 2.43
C THR A 38 -8.28 -3.01 2.80
N LEU A 39 -7.33 -2.21 3.30
CA LEU A 39 -6.04 -2.67 3.81
C LEU A 39 -5.93 -2.32 5.29
N THR A 40 -5.26 -3.17 6.06
CA THR A 40 -4.95 -2.91 7.47
C THR A 40 -3.47 -2.59 7.60
N PHE A 41 -3.17 -1.41 8.17
CA PHE A 41 -1.81 -0.99 8.50
C PHE A 41 -1.60 -1.07 10.00
N THR A 42 -0.54 -1.75 10.43
CA THR A 42 -0.16 -1.81 11.84
C THR A 42 1.18 -1.13 12.05
N ALA A 43 1.19 -0.11 12.90
CA ALA A 43 2.39 0.62 13.30
C ALA A 43 2.60 0.41 14.81
N ALA A 44 3.71 -0.23 15.18
CA ALA A 44 4.08 -0.48 16.56
C ALA A 44 5.46 0.13 16.85
N VAL A 45 5.48 1.15 17.71
CA VAL A 45 6.72 1.82 18.11
C VAL A 45 7.41 0.95 19.17
N ALA A 46 8.59 0.44 18.84
CA ALA A 46 9.36 -0.39 19.75
C ALA A 46 10.16 0.45 20.74
N GLN A 47 10.86 1.50 20.26
CA GLN A 47 11.72 2.38 21.07
C GLN A 47 11.92 3.76 20.43
N ALA A 48 10.86 4.56 20.30
CA ALA A 48 11.01 5.99 19.99
C ALA A 48 10.71 6.80 21.26
N VAL A 49 11.75 7.03 22.08
CA VAL A 49 11.68 8.00 23.18
C VAL A 49 12.14 9.34 22.62
N ASP A 50 11.30 10.37 22.75
CA ASP A 50 11.57 11.77 22.37
C ASP A 50 12.06 12.02 20.92
N THR A 51 11.74 11.09 20.00
CA THR A 51 12.14 11.19 18.58
C THR A 51 11.00 10.77 17.66
N TRP A 52 10.95 11.36 16.46
CA TRP A 52 10.03 10.94 15.41
C TRP A 52 10.59 9.71 14.70
N ALA A 53 9.77 8.67 14.58
CA ALA A 53 10.05 7.52 13.72
C ALA A 53 9.13 7.59 12.51
N PHE A 54 9.70 7.41 11.32
CA PHE A 54 8.96 7.43 10.06
C PHE A 54 8.95 6.04 9.42
N GLY A 55 7.87 5.77 8.69
CA GLY A 55 7.75 4.62 7.81
C GLY A 55 6.99 5.01 6.55
N GLU A 56 7.17 4.21 5.51
CA GLU A 56 6.66 4.43 4.17
C GLU A 56 5.92 3.19 3.70
N ILE A 57 4.84 3.41 2.95
CA ILE A 57 4.06 2.36 2.29
C ILE A 57 4.13 2.64 0.79
N ASP A 58 4.72 1.72 0.05
CA ASP A 58 4.83 1.78 -1.39
C ASP A 58 3.77 0.90 -2.05
N PHE A 59 3.04 1.49 -3.01
CA PHE A 59 2.09 0.78 -3.85
C PHE A 59 2.67 0.64 -5.26
N THR A 60 2.89 -0.60 -5.69
CA THR A 60 3.34 -0.91 -7.05
C THR A 60 2.24 -1.62 -7.81
N ALA A 61 1.76 -1.01 -8.88
CA ALA A 61 0.82 -1.64 -9.79
C ALA A 61 1.55 -2.52 -10.82
N SER A 62 0.91 -3.60 -11.25
CA SER A 62 1.41 -4.48 -12.30
C SER A 62 1.36 -3.87 -13.70
N ILE A 63 0.74 -2.68 -13.85
CA ILE A 63 0.65 -1.94 -15.11
C ILE A 63 1.14 -0.51 -14.89
N SER A 64 1.74 0.09 -15.92
CA SER A 64 2.28 1.46 -15.86
C SER A 64 1.23 2.56 -16.06
N ASP A 65 0.02 2.18 -16.48
CA ASP A 65 -1.06 3.09 -16.89
C ASP A 65 -2.28 2.92 -15.99
N VAL A 66 -2.06 3.05 -14.67
CA VAL A 66 -3.15 3.07 -13.70
C VAL A 66 -3.78 4.46 -13.73
N ALA A 67 -5.09 4.54 -14.00
CA ALA A 67 -5.82 5.78 -13.83
C ALA A 67 -5.62 6.31 -12.39
N PRO A 68 -5.48 7.64 -12.18
CA PRO A 68 -5.26 8.20 -10.85
C PRO A 68 -6.35 7.74 -9.87
N ALA A 69 -5.95 7.33 -8.66
CA ALA A 69 -6.91 7.11 -7.59
C ALA A 69 -7.54 8.46 -7.20
N HIS A 70 -8.87 8.51 -7.12
CA HIS A 70 -9.67 9.67 -6.71
C HIS A 70 -10.24 9.49 -5.31
#